data_AF-A0A7S4SNU5-F1
#
_entry.id   AF-A0A7S4SNU5-F1
#
_cell.length_a   1.000
_cell.length_b   1.000
_cell.length_c   1.000
_cell.angle_alpha   90.00
_cell.angle_beta   90.00
_cell.angle_gamma   90.00
#
_symmetry.space_group_name_H-M   'P 1'
#
loop_
_entity.id
_entity.type
_entity.pdbx_description
1 polymer ?
#
loop_
_entity_poly.entity_id
_entity_poly.type
_entity_poly.pdbx_seq_one_letter_code
_entity_poly.pdbx_strand_id
1 'polypeptide(L)'
;HMNSCDFSRGNWSCCDTPGDTELKTFSIDQYRKWIIPMIKLAGKAAGAPVRLLASPWSPPAWMKSSGVMRGGTLLAQYRPSWARHFVLFAQEFEREEIPLWAMTVQNEPEAVTPWETCYFSDTQERDFVRDHLGPALQDGGLSDLKLIVWDHNRDRMYNRATAIYGDPATARYVWGLGFHWYQGNFTNVQRVHQLRPDKHLIFTEGCQEGGPHIGSWQCGERYGKNIIMDLNSWTEAWIDWNLVLNEHGGPNHAGNMCSAPVMVDFQKRRLMFQPSFYFIGHFSRYIRHGAEHITCKSGCKGLAATAFVNVDNSVAVVVMNDSREDIDFWLVAGQVAAQVKAPSHSIATLLLLASDVHQGLRTSGHVV
;
A
#
# COMPACT_ATOMS: atom_id res chain seq x y z
N HIS A 1 -6.21 8.44 -2.80
CA HIS A 1 -5.64 9.35 -3.81
C HIS A 1 -5.82 10.82 -3.40
N MET A 2 -4.84 11.68 -3.66
CA MET A 2 -4.93 13.15 -3.60
C MET A 2 -5.09 13.69 -5.02
N ASN A 3 -6.14 14.47 -5.28
CA ASN A 3 -6.71 14.74 -6.61
C ASN A 3 -7.25 13.46 -7.28
N SER A 4 -7.70 13.55 -8.54
CA SER A 4 -8.19 12.40 -9.29
C SER A 4 -7.09 11.39 -9.67
N CYS A 5 -7.54 10.16 -9.93
CA CYS A 5 -6.77 9.07 -10.52
C CYS A 5 -7.58 8.42 -11.65
N ASP A 6 -7.05 7.38 -12.30
CA ASP A 6 -7.73 6.64 -13.35
C ASP A 6 -9.08 6.04 -12.91
N PHE A 7 -9.18 5.57 -11.66
CA PHE A 7 -10.43 5.12 -11.03
C PHE A 7 -11.35 6.25 -10.54
N SER A 8 -11.14 7.47 -11.00
CA SER A 8 -12.11 8.56 -10.91
C SER A 8 -13.06 8.58 -12.11
N ARG A 9 -14.16 9.34 -12.01
CA ARG A 9 -15.10 9.54 -13.15
C ARG A 9 -14.56 10.50 -14.22
N GLY A 10 -13.42 11.12 -13.97
CA GLY A 10 -12.74 12.09 -14.82
C GLY A 10 -11.69 12.86 -14.01
N ASN A 11 -10.93 13.73 -14.70
CA ASN A 11 -9.88 14.54 -14.09
C ASN A 11 -10.47 15.66 -13.20
N TRP A 12 -9.91 15.84 -12.01
CA TRP A 12 -10.18 16.98 -11.12
C TRP A 12 -9.04 17.14 -10.10
N SER A 13 -8.85 18.35 -9.58
CA SER A 13 -7.92 18.58 -8.47
C SER A 13 -8.58 19.37 -7.33
N CYS A 14 -7.92 19.41 -6.19
CA CYS A 14 -8.40 20.23 -5.07
C CYS A 14 -8.23 21.74 -5.34
N CYS A 15 -7.54 22.14 -6.42
CA CYS A 15 -7.29 23.54 -6.77
C CYS A 15 -7.16 23.74 -8.29
N ASP A 16 -8.29 23.69 -8.99
CA ASP A 16 -8.33 23.75 -10.46
C ASP A 16 -8.17 25.18 -11.04
N THR A 17 -8.26 26.23 -10.23
CA THR A 17 -8.12 27.62 -10.67
C THR A 17 -6.71 27.91 -11.19
N PRO A 18 -6.53 28.20 -12.50
CA PRO A 18 -5.21 28.42 -13.06
C PRO A 18 -4.49 29.64 -12.44
N GLY A 19 -3.24 29.45 -12.02
CA GLY A 19 -2.43 30.51 -11.45
C GLY A 19 -2.72 30.84 -9.98
N ASP A 20 -3.57 30.06 -9.30
CA ASP A 20 -3.82 30.22 -7.85
C ASP A 20 -2.66 29.66 -7.02
N THR A 21 -1.49 30.31 -7.11
CA THR A 21 -0.27 29.92 -6.39
C THR A 21 -0.42 30.05 -4.87
N GLU A 22 -1.38 30.86 -4.42
CA GLU A 22 -1.76 31.03 -3.02
C GLU A 22 -2.86 30.05 -2.57
N LEU A 23 -3.30 29.12 -3.43
CA LEU A 23 -4.28 28.07 -3.11
C LEU A 23 -5.55 28.59 -2.42
N LYS A 24 -6.02 29.79 -2.79
CA LYS A 24 -7.21 30.44 -2.21
C LYS A 24 -8.49 29.66 -2.50
N THR A 25 -8.51 28.93 -3.61
CA THR A 25 -9.65 28.14 -4.07
C THR A 25 -9.51 26.66 -3.71
N PHE A 26 -8.54 26.30 -2.87
CA PHE A 26 -8.33 24.93 -2.42
C PHE A 26 -9.58 24.39 -1.71
N SER A 27 -10.04 23.21 -2.12
CA SER A 27 -11.18 22.53 -1.49
C SER A 27 -11.07 21.01 -1.59
N ILE A 28 -11.52 20.33 -0.53
CA ILE A 28 -11.69 18.88 -0.49
C ILE A 28 -13.16 18.44 -0.66
N ASP A 29 -14.03 19.26 -1.23
CA ASP A 29 -15.48 18.97 -1.31
C ASP A 29 -15.82 17.68 -2.06
N GLN A 30 -15.00 17.29 -3.05
CA GLN A 30 -15.12 15.98 -3.71
C GLN A 30 -14.96 14.82 -2.70
N TYR A 31 -14.02 14.96 -1.76
CA TYR A 31 -13.81 13.98 -0.70
C TYR A 31 -14.95 13.96 0.30
N ARG A 32 -15.40 15.13 0.76
CA ARG A 32 -16.56 15.27 1.67
C ARG A 32 -17.80 14.60 1.09
N LYS A 33 -17.99 14.70 -0.22
CA LYS A 33 -19.15 14.13 -0.91
C LYS A 33 -19.06 12.62 -1.09
N TRP A 34 -17.91 12.08 -1.48
CA TRP A 34 -17.83 10.71 -2.00
C TRP A 34 -16.94 9.77 -1.20
N ILE A 35 -15.91 10.26 -0.51
CA ILE A 35 -14.85 9.43 0.08
C ILE A 35 -14.92 9.43 1.61
N ILE A 36 -15.01 10.60 2.24
CA ILE A 36 -15.06 10.78 3.69
C ILE A 36 -16.22 10.01 4.33
N PRO A 37 -17.46 10.01 3.79
CA PRO A 37 -18.53 9.22 4.36
C PRO A 37 -18.22 7.72 4.41
N MET A 38 -17.56 7.18 3.38
CA MET A 38 -17.14 5.77 3.35
C MET A 38 -16.08 5.49 4.42
N ILE A 39 -15.09 6.36 4.57
CA ILE A 39 -14.03 6.22 5.59
C ILE A 39 -14.63 6.21 7.00
N LYS A 40 -15.52 7.17 7.30
CA LYS A 40 -16.18 7.26 8.62
C LYS A 40 -17.04 6.03 8.91
N LEU A 41 -17.75 5.51 7.90
CA LEU A 41 -18.52 4.27 8.01
C LEU A 41 -17.61 3.05 8.25
N ALA A 42 -16.48 2.96 7.55
CA ALA A 42 -15.51 1.89 7.75
C ALA A 42 -14.91 1.92 9.17
N GLY A 43 -14.55 3.09 9.68
CA GLY A 43 -14.06 3.24 11.06
C GLY A 43 -15.12 2.84 12.10
N LYS A 44 -16.37 3.25 11.89
CA LYS A 44 -17.49 2.84 12.76
C LYS A 44 -17.70 1.32 12.74
N ALA A 45 -17.64 0.69 11.56
CA ALA A 45 -17.79 -0.75 11.43
C ALA A 45 -16.63 -1.53 12.06
N ALA A 46 -15.40 -0.99 11.97
CA ALA A 46 -14.21 -1.57 12.59
C ALA A 46 -14.16 -1.36 14.12
N GLY A 47 -14.94 -0.41 14.66
CA GLY A 47 -14.88 -0.01 16.07
C GLY A 47 -13.60 0.77 16.43
N ALA A 48 -12.84 1.21 15.43
CA ALA A 48 -11.59 1.96 15.59
C ALA A 48 -11.33 2.85 14.36
N PRO A 49 -10.59 3.96 14.51
CA PRO A 49 -10.18 4.78 13.36
C PRO A 49 -9.37 3.98 12.33
N VAL A 50 -9.63 4.23 11.05
CA VAL A 50 -8.86 3.65 9.93
C VAL A 50 -7.60 4.47 9.72
N ARG A 51 -6.43 3.83 9.59
CA ARG A 51 -5.20 4.52 9.18
C ARG A 51 -5.25 4.85 7.70
N LEU A 52 -5.01 6.11 7.37
CA LEU A 52 -5.11 6.61 6.01
C LEU A 52 -3.74 6.94 5.44
N LEU A 53 -3.47 6.43 4.24
CA LEU A 53 -2.37 6.86 3.39
C LEU A 53 -2.94 7.63 2.19
N ALA A 54 -2.37 8.79 1.87
CA ALA A 54 -2.73 9.55 0.68
C ALA A 54 -1.55 9.70 -0.28
N SER A 55 -1.76 9.35 -1.54
CA SER A 55 -0.79 9.50 -2.63
C SER A 55 -1.38 10.38 -3.73
N PRO A 56 -0.67 11.36 -4.32
CA PRO A 56 -1.14 12.10 -5.48
C PRO A 56 -0.74 11.45 -6.79
N TRP A 57 -1.66 11.41 -7.76
CA TRP A 57 -1.34 10.94 -9.12
C TRP A 57 -0.88 12.07 -10.02
N SER A 58 -1.40 13.27 -9.80
CA SER A 58 -0.99 14.46 -10.54
C SER A 58 -1.22 15.72 -9.72
N PRO A 59 -0.30 16.71 -9.80
CA PRO A 59 -0.61 18.10 -9.52
C PRO A 59 -1.75 18.63 -10.42
N PRO A 60 -2.37 19.77 -10.08
CA PRO A 60 -3.27 20.48 -10.98
C PRO A 60 -2.62 20.76 -12.34
N ALA A 61 -3.41 20.73 -13.41
CA ALA A 61 -2.93 20.87 -14.79
C ALA A 61 -2.07 22.11 -15.03
N TRP A 62 -2.45 23.25 -14.42
CA TRP A 62 -1.73 24.52 -14.53
C TRP A 62 -0.37 24.54 -13.83
N MET A 63 -0.08 23.56 -12.95
CA MET A 63 1.23 23.41 -12.31
C MET A 63 2.24 22.60 -13.16
N LYS A 64 1.79 22.03 -14.29
CA LYS A 64 2.54 21.01 -15.03
C LYS A 64 3.05 21.50 -16.38
N SER A 65 4.18 20.96 -16.80
CA SER A 65 4.77 21.25 -18.12
C SER A 65 3.92 20.79 -19.30
N SER A 66 3.05 19.79 -19.10
CA SER A 66 2.11 19.31 -20.13
C SER A 66 0.83 20.14 -20.22
N GLY A 67 0.54 21.01 -19.24
CA GLY A 67 -0.73 21.75 -19.15
C GLY A 67 -1.96 20.87 -18.92
N VAL A 68 -1.79 19.56 -18.64
CA VAL A 68 -2.85 18.58 -18.38
C VAL A 68 -2.42 17.60 -17.27
N MET A 69 -3.38 16.89 -16.66
CA MET A 69 -3.08 15.98 -15.53
C MET A 69 -2.37 14.67 -15.93
N ARG A 70 -2.30 14.33 -17.23
CA ARG A 70 -1.47 13.22 -17.73
C ARG A 70 -0.07 13.68 -18.13
N GLY A 71 0.93 12.84 -17.87
CA GLY A 71 2.33 13.04 -18.25
C GLY A 71 2.94 14.35 -17.73
N GLY A 72 4.09 14.73 -18.31
CA GLY A 72 4.79 15.95 -17.94
C GLY A 72 5.40 15.90 -16.53
N THR A 73 5.85 17.06 -16.07
CA THR A 73 6.59 17.26 -14.83
C THR A 73 6.05 18.47 -14.07
N LEU A 74 6.29 18.52 -12.76
CA LEU A 74 6.00 19.70 -11.95
C LEU A 74 6.95 20.85 -12.33
N LEU A 75 6.38 21.99 -12.71
CA LEU A 75 7.18 23.18 -13.04
C LEU A 75 7.83 23.76 -11.79
N ALA A 76 9.08 24.20 -11.91
CA ALA A 76 9.89 24.66 -10.78
C ALA A 76 9.22 25.80 -9.99
N GLN A 77 8.59 26.76 -10.69
CA GLN A 77 7.90 27.90 -10.08
C GLN A 77 6.70 27.52 -9.19
N TYR A 78 6.15 26.30 -9.35
CA TYR A 78 4.98 25.85 -8.59
C TYR A 78 5.32 24.82 -7.51
N ARG A 79 6.60 24.46 -7.33
CA ARG A 79 7.01 23.53 -6.26
C ARG A 79 6.61 24.00 -4.86
N PRO A 80 6.77 25.29 -4.48
CA PRO A 80 6.30 25.77 -3.17
C PRO A 80 4.78 25.64 -3.01
N SER A 81 4.00 26.01 -4.04
CA SER A 81 2.55 25.86 -4.03
C SER A 81 2.13 24.39 -3.95
N TRP A 82 2.81 23.50 -4.67
CA TRP A 82 2.53 22.06 -4.60
C TRP A 82 2.83 21.48 -3.22
N ALA A 83 3.95 21.85 -2.59
CA ALA A 83 4.23 21.43 -1.22
C ALA A 83 3.17 21.94 -0.22
N ARG A 84 2.70 23.20 -0.37
CA ARG A 84 1.60 23.73 0.44
C ARG A 84 0.27 23.02 0.19
N HIS A 85 0.04 22.48 -1.01
CA HIS A 85 -1.15 21.68 -1.32
C HIS A 85 -1.21 20.41 -0.46
N PHE A 86 -0.07 19.74 -0.19
CA PHE A 86 -0.01 18.61 0.74
C PHE A 86 -0.42 19.01 2.15
N VAL A 87 0.12 20.15 2.63
CA VAL A 87 -0.17 20.67 3.97
C VAL A 87 -1.66 20.96 4.14
N LEU A 88 -2.26 21.69 3.19
CA LEU A 88 -3.70 21.99 3.22
C LEU A 88 -4.53 20.71 3.15
N PHE A 89 -4.14 19.74 2.32
CA PHE A 89 -4.84 18.46 2.23
C PHE A 89 -4.84 17.71 3.55
N ALA A 90 -3.68 17.56 4.20
CA ALA A 90 -3.58 16.90 5.50
C ALA A 90 -4.39 17.65 6.59
N GLN A 91 -4.27 18.98 6.65
CA GLN A 91 -5.01 19.80 7.62
C GLN A 91 -6.53 19.77 7.40
N GLU A 92 -7.02 19.67 6.16
CA GLU A 92 -8.45 19.50 5.91
C GLU A 92 -8.94 18.12 6.39
N PHE A 93 -8.15 17.05 6.20
CA PHE A 93 -8.49 15.73 6.73
C PHE A 93 -8.46 15.69 8.27
N GLU A 94 -7.54 16.42 8.91
CA GLU A 94 -7.56 16.63 10.37
C GLU A 94 -8.84 17.35 10.85
N ARG A 95 -9.27 18.41 10.15
CA ARG A 95 -10.54 19.11 10.46
C ARG A 95 -11.77 18.23 10.28
N GLU A 96 -11.68 17.22 9.41
CA GLU A 96 -12.71 16.20 9.22
C GLU A 96 -12.64 15.06 10.26
N GLU A 97 -11.74 15.16 11.24
CA GLU A 97 -11.49 14.18 12.30
C GLU A 97 -11.02 12.81 11.76
N ILE A 98 -10.34 12.81 10.61
CA ILE A 98 -9.77 11.63 9.95
C ILE A 98 -8.32 11.91 9.54
N PRO A 99 -7.42 12.16 10.51
CA PRO A 99 -6.03 12.54 10.23
C PRO A 99 -5.33 11.50 9.36
N LEU A 100 -4.46 11.97 8.47
CA LEU A 100 -3.63 11.10 7.65
C LEU A 100 -2.50 10.49 8.49
N TRP A 101 -2.31 9.19 8.36
CA TRP A 101 -1.16 8.50 8.94
C TRP A 101 0.10 8.72 8.09
N ALA A 102 -0.06 8.64 6.77
CA ALA A 102 1.05 8.72 5.83
C ALA A 102 0.67 9.44 4.54
N MET A 103 1.67 9.94 3.83
CA MET A 103 1.54 10.39 2.44
C MET A 103 2.73 9.92 1.62
N THR A 104 2.51 9.67 0.34
CA THR A 104 3.62 9.46 -0.61
C THR A 104 3.85 10.72 -1.45
N VAL A 105 5.07 10.92 -1.94
CA VAL A 105 5.42 12.13 -2.72
C VAL A 105 4.67 12.17 -4.05
N GLN A 106 4.54 11.04 -4.72
CA GLN A 106 3.92 10.92 -6.03
C GLN A 106 3.62 9.45 -6.29
N ASN A 107 2.39 9.13 -6.68
CA ASN A 107 2.05 7.82 -7.22
C ASN A 107 2.84 7.60 -8.50
N GLU A 108 3.57 6.50 -8.53
CA GLU A 108 4.29 6.03 -9.69
C GLU A 108 5.09 7.12 -10.45
N PRO A 109 6.12 7.73 -9.84
CA PRO A 109 6.84 8.90 -10.37
C PRO A 109 7.56 8.67 -11.71
N GLU A 110 7.70 7.42 -12.15
CA GLU A 110 8.30 7.08 -13.44
C GLU A 110 7.30 6.49 -14.45
N ALA A 111 6.00 6.44 -14.11
CA ALA A 111 4.98 5.88 -14.99
C ALA A 111 4.67 6.81 -16.18
N VAL A 112 4.40 6.19 -17.32
CA VAL A 112 3.90 6.83 -18.53
C VAL A 112 2.58 6.17 -18.90
N THR A 113 1.47 6.84 -18.62
CA THR A 113 0.12 6.29 -18.80
C THR A 113 -0.81 7.32 -19.46
N PRO A 114 -1.96 6.90 -20.02
CA PRO A 114 -2.94 7.83 -20.59
C PRO A 114 -3.77 8.59 -19.54
N TRP A 115 -3.58 8.33 -18.24
CA TRP A 115 -4.27 8.95 -17.11
C TRP A 115 -3.34 9.82 -16.24
N GLU A 116 -3.82 10.25 -15.07
CA GLU A 116 -3.12 11.15 -14.16
C GLU A 116 -1.75 10.58 -13.76
N THR A 117 -0.69 11.33 -14.09
CA THR A 117 0.72 10.97 -13.85
C THR A 117 1.57 12.24 -13.77
N CYS A 118 2.62 12.25 -12.97
CA CYS A 118 3.61 13.32 -12.96
C CYS A 118 5.01 12.75 -12.77
N TYR A 119 5.90 13.01 -13.73
CA TYR A 119 7.23 12.45 -13.70
C TYR A 119 8.12 13.14 -12.66
N PHE A 120 8.82 12.32 -11.87
CA PHE A 120 9.91 12.71 -11.00
C PHE A 120 11.08 11.73 -11.14
N SER A 121 12.22 12.22 -11.65
CA SER A 121 13.48 11.48 -11.55
C SER A 121 13.90 11.29 -10.09
N ASP A 122 14.86 10.39 -9.85
CA ASP A 122 15.45 10.13 -8.54
C ASP A 122 15.91 11.44 -7.84
N THR A 123 16.54 12.34 -8.60
CA THR A 123 17.01 13.64 -8.08
C THR A 123 15.89 14.66 -7.91
N GLN A 124 14.87 14.66 -8.79
CA GLN A 124 13.74 15.57 -8.67
C GLN A 124 12.89 15.27 -7.44
N GLU A 125 12.63 13.99 -7.15
CA GLU A 125 11.91 13.59 -5.93
C GLU A 125 12.71 13.97 -4.68
N ARG A 126 14.02 13.64 -4.66
CA ARG A 126 14.94 14.03 -3.59
C ARG A 126 14.89 15.54 -3.32
N ASP A 127 15.13 16.34 -4.36
CA ASP A 127 15.25 17.79 -4.22
C ASP A 127 13.90 18.42 -3.86
N PHE A 128 12.78 17.89 -4.38
CA PHE A 128 11.45 18.35 -3.97
C PHE A 128 11.17 18.07 -2.50
N VAL A 129 11.56 16.90 -1.98
CA VAL A 129 11.44 16.58 -0.56
C VAL A 129 12.33 17.48 0.30
N ARG A 130 13.61 17.65 -0.07
CA ARG A 130 14.57 18.46 0.70
C ARG A 130 14.18 19.94 0.75
N ASP A 131 13.86 20.51 -0.40
CA ASP A 131 13.80 21.96 -0.59
C ASP A 131 12.38 22.52 -0.44
N HIS A 132 11.35 21.67 -0.50
CA HIS A 132 9.95 22.11 -0.48
C HIS A 132 9.05 21.30 0.44
N LEU A 133 8.82 20.00 0.15
CA LEU A 133 7.78 19.23 0.84
C LEU A 133 8.12 18.94 2.31
N GLY A 134 9.35 18.51 2.60
CA GLY A 134 9.81 18.26 3.97
C GLY A 134 9.70 19.50 4.86
N PRO A 135 10.28 20.65 4.47
CA PRO A 135 10.11 21.92 5.18
C PRO A 135 8.64 22.34 5.33
N ALA A 136 7.83 22.24 4.27
CA ALA A 136 6.42 22.63 4.33
C ALA A 136 5.61 21.79 5.32
N LEU A 137 5.84 20.47 5.38
CA LEU A 137 5.20 19.60 6.38
C LEU A 137 5.67 19.95 7.79
N GLN A 138 6.96 20.24 7.98
CA GLN A 138 7.50 20.64 9.27
C GLN A 138 6.90 21.98 9.74
N ASP A 139 6.94 23.01 8.91
CA ASP A 139 6.40 24.34 9.19
C ASP A 139 4.88 24.33 9.37
N GLY A 140 4.19 23.41 8.69
CA GLY A 140 2.76 23.17 8.81
C GLY A 140 2.34 22.41 10.08
N GLY A 141 3.28 22.02 10.95
CA GLY A 141 3.00 21.27 12.18
C GLY A 141 2.75 19.77 11.95
N LEU A 142 3.10 19.23 10.78
CA LEU A 142 2.80 17.86 10.34
C LEU A 142 4.02 16.95 10.37
N SER A 143 4.97 17.18 11.28
CA SER A 143 6.21 16.38 11.37
C SER A 143 5.98 14.92 11.77
N ASP A 144 4.84 14.61 12.39
CA ASP A 144 4.49 13.23 12.77
C ASP A 144 3.96 12.39 11.60
N LEU A 145 3.51 13.05 10.52
CA LEU A 145 3.00 12.42 9.31
C LEU A 145 4.12 11.63 8.61
N LYS A 146 3.84 10.38 8.23
CA LYS A 146 4.85 9.51 7.62
C LYS A 146 4.98 9.82 6.13
N LEU A 147 6.06 10.49 5.75
CA LEU A 147 6.36 10.75 4.34
C LEU A 147 7.06 9.54 3.71
N ILE A 148 6.49 9.05 2.63
CA ILE A 148 6.93 7.87 1.89
C ILE A 148 7.38 8.30 0.49
N VAL A 149 8.49 7.74 0.01
CA VAL A 149 9.01 7.97 -1.35
C VAL A 149 8.81 6.75 -2.23
N TRP A 150 9.16 6.90 -3.52
CA TRP A 150 9.10 5.88 -4.56
C TRP A 150 7.70 5.54 -5.04
N ASP A 151 6.87 4.90 -4.21
CA ASP A 151 5.47 4.55 -4.52
C ASP A 151 5.29 3.98 -5.95
N HIS A 152 6.16 3.01 -6.29
CA HIS A 152 6.26 2.40 -7.62
C HIS A 152 6.79 0.96 -7.51
N ASN A 153 6.92 0.27 -8.63
CA ASN A 153 7.34 -1.12 -8.73
C ASN A 153 8.68 -1.48 -8.06
N ARG A 154 8.87 -2.77 -7.77
CA ARG A 154 10.07 -3.30 -7.08
C ARG A 154 11.35 -3.24 -7.93
N ASP A 155 11.25 -2.97 -9.22
CA ASP A 155 12.33 -3.05 -10.20
C ASP A 155 13.44 -2.01 -9.94
N ARG A 156 13.07 -0.75 -9.70
CA ARG A 156 14.01 0.37 -9.51
C ARG A 156 14.06 0.94 -8.09
N MET A 157 13.32 0.33 -7.14
CA MET A 157 13.26 0.78 -5.75
C MET A 157 14.63 0.92 -5.08
N TYR A 158 15.60 0.06 -5.41
CA TYR A 158 16.95 0.13 -4.84
C TYR A 158 17.71 1.37 -5.31
N ASN A 159 17.62 1.72 -6.60
CA ASN A 159 18.20 2.93 -7.15
C ASN A 159 17.56 4.17 -6.52
N ARG A 160 16.22 4.16 -6.41
CA ARG A 160 15.50 5.26 -5.77
C ARG A 160 15.90 5.44 -4.31
N ALA A 161 15.92 4.34 -3.55
CA ALA A 161 16.37 4.34 -2.16
C ALA A 161 17.79 4.91 -2.02
N THR A 162 18.72 4.51 -2.90
CA THR A 162 20.10 5.01 -2.88
C THR A 162 20.17 6.53 -3.07
N ALA A 163 19.41 7.07 -4.03
CA ALA A 163 19.42 8.50 -4.33
C ALA A 163 18.79 9.34 -3.20
N ILE A 164 17.67 8.89 -2.63
CA ILE A 164 16.96 9.60 -1.56
C ILE A 164 17.74 9.48 -0.24
N TYR A 165 18.12 8.27 0.14
CA TYR A 165 18.73 8.00 1.43
C TYR A 165 20.21 8.38 1.51
N GLY A 166 20.87 8.53 0.37
CA GLY A 166 22.24 9.05 0.28
C GLY A 166 22.37 10.54 0.55
N ASP A 167 21.25 11.30 0.60
CA ASP A 167 21.23 12.71 0.99
C ASP A 167 20.62 12.88 2.39
N PRO A 168 21.42 13.11 3.44
CA PRO A 168 20.92 13.28 4.81
C PRO A 168 19.91 14.42 4.97
N ALA A 169 20.02 15.49 4.17
CA ALA A 169 19.09 16.62 4.23
C ALA A 169 17.69 16.23 3.71
N THR A 170 17.61 15.25 2.83
CA THR A 170 16.36 14.63 2.37
C THR A 170 15.91 13.53 3.34
N ALA A 171 16.81 12.61 3.69
CA ALA A 171 16.49 11.40 4.43
C ALA A 171 15.91 11.64 5.83
N ARG A 172 16.16 12.81 6.43
CA ARG A 172 15.56 13.23 7.72
C ARG A 172 14.04 13.42 7.65
N TYR A 173 13.49 13.73 6.48
CA TYR A 173 12.05 13.93 6.28
C TYR A 173 11.32 12.66 5.86
N VAL A 174 12.05 11.67 5.34
CA VAL A 174 11.47 10.45 4.77
C VAL A 174 11.35 9.38 5.84
N TRP A 175 10.14 8.90 6.10
CA TRP A 175 9.88 7.79 7.01
C TRP A 175 10.24 6.44 6.38
N GLY A 176 9.85 6.23 5.12
CA GLY A 176 10.02 4.94 4.46
C GLY A 176 9.87 5.01 2.94
N LEU A 177 9.78 3.84 2.32
CA LEU A 177 9.67 3.66 0.88
C LEU A 177 8.47 2.76 0.58
N GLY A 178 7.60 3.24 -0.31
CA GLY A 178 6.40 2.57 -0.78
C GLY A 178 6.67 1.83 -2.07
N PHE A 179 6.07 0.66 -2.28
CA PHE A 179 6.27 -0.08 -3.52
C PHE A 179 5.05 -0.88 -3.99
N HIS A 180 5.01 -1.13 -5.31
CA HIS A 180 3.92 -1.81 -6.03
C HIS A 180 4.37 -3.16 -6.60
N TRP A 181 3.43 -3.99 -7.06
CA TRP A 181 3.75 -5.35 -7.54
C TRP A 181 3.91 -5.57 -9.04
N TYR A 182 3.68 -4.56 -9.87
CA TYR A 182 3.48 -4.77 -11.31
C TYR A 182 4.77 -5.17 -12.03
N GLN A 183 5.93 -4.79 -11.49
CA GLN A 183 7.24 -5.16 -12.01
C GLN A 183 8.27 -5.40 -10.89
N GLY A 184 9.38 -6.05 -11.23
CA GLY A 184 10.50 -6.30 -10.34
C GLY A 184 10.39 -7.58 -9.52
N ASN A 185 11.24 -7.71 -8.50
CA ASN A 185 11.36 -8.93 -7.70
C ASN A 185 11.50 -8.61 -6.20
N PHE A 186 11.21 -9.60 -5.35
CA PHE A 186 11.28 -9.49 -3.89
C PHE A 186 12.70 -9.23 -3.36
N THR A 187 13.75 -9.62 -4.10
CA THR A 187 15.14 -9.39 -3.71
C THR A 187 15.46 -7.91 -3.59
N ASN A 188 14.86 -7.05 -4.42
CA ASN A 188 15.08 -5.61 -4.32
C ASN A 188 14.48 -5.02 -3.04
N VAL A 189 13.38 -5.57 -2.52
CA VAL A 189 12.80 -5.18 -1.24
C VAL A 189 13.80 -5.45 -0.11
N GLN A 190 14.38 -6.66 -0.10
CA GLN A 190 15.42 -7.04 0.86
C GLN A 190 16.67 -6.16 0.76
N ARG A 191 17.10 -5.83 -0.47
CA ARG A 191 18.26 -4.96 -0.69
C ARG A 191 18.04 -3.54 -0.17
N VAL A 192 16.83 -3.00 -0.28
CA VAL A 192 16.51 -1.69 0.29
C VAL A 192 16.59 -1.72 1.81
N HIS A 193 16.04 -2.76 2.45
CA HIS A 193 16.18 -2.92 3.90
C HIS A 193 17.67 -3.04 4.32
N GLN A 194 18.47 -3.82 3.59
CA GLN A 194 19.92 -3.93 3.85
C GLN A 194 20.65 -2.60 3.68
N LEU A 195 20.24 -1.77 2.72
CA LEU A 195 20.80 -0.44 2.49
C LEU A 195 20.46 0.52 3.63
N ARG A 196 19.24 0.48 4.15
CA ARG A 196 18.73 1.35 5.22
C ARG A 196 17.79 0.60 6.17
N PRO A 197 18.33 -0.15 7.14
CA PRO A 197 17.52 -0.91 8.09
C PRO A 197 16.74 -0.01 9.06
N ASP A 198 17.09 1.27 9.15
CA ASP A 198 16.37 2.29 9.94
C ASP A 198 15.16 2.89 9.20
N LYS A 199 14.92 2.48 7.95
CA LYS A 199 13.80 2.97 7.12
C LYS A 199 12.77 1.87 6.92
N HIS A 200 11.51 2.29 6.83
CA HIS A 200 10.36 1.40 6.75
C HIS A 200 10.02 1.06 5.30
N LEU A 201 9.49 -0.14 5.08
CA LEU A 201 9.02 -0.61 3.79
C LEU A 201 7.53 -0.94 3.85
N ILE A 202 6.76 -0.39 2.92
CA ILE A 202 5.32 -0.62 2.82
C ILE A 202 4.93 -0.95 1.40
N PHE A 203 4.12 -1.99 1.23
CA PHE A 203 3.45 -2.25 -0.02
C PHE A 203 2.21 -1.37 -0.12
N THR A 204 2.21 -0.44 -1.07
CA THR A 204 1.21 0.63 -1.16
C THR A 204 0.12 0.36 -2.19
N GLU A 205 0.37 -0.51 -3.15
CA GLU A 205 -0.60 -0.84 -4.19
C GLU A 205 -0.27 -2.15 -4.94
N GLY A 206 -1.31 -2.94 -5.20
CA GLY A 206 -1.33 -3.86 -6.34
C GLY A 206 -2.75 -4.30 -6.67
N CYS A 207 -2.97 -4.68 -7.92
CA CYS A 207 -4.23 -5.23 -8.37
C CYS A 207 -4.04 -6.28 -9.46
N GLN A 208 -5.08 -7.08 -9.71
CA GLN A 208 -5.13 -7.91 -10.91
C GLN A 208 -5.62 -7.05 -12.08
N GLU A 209 -4.75 -6.91 -13.07
CA GLU A 209 -4.87 -6.07 -14.26
C GLU A 209 -5.63 -6.80 -15.37
N GLY A 210 -6.11 -6.06 -16.38
CA GLY A 210 -6.74 -6.66 -17.58
C GLY A 210 -8.23 -6.97 -17.42
N GLY A 211 -8.93 -6.28 -16.51
CA GLY A 211 -10.37 -6.40 -16.30
C GLY A 211 -10.79 -7.32 -15.15
N PRO A 212 -12.09 -7.62 -15.03
CA PRO A 212 -12.63 -8.40 -13.93
C PRO A 212 -12.29 -9.89 -14.05
N HIS A 213 -11.72 -10.47 -13.00
CA HIS A 213 -11.35 -11.89 -12.94
C HIS A 213 -12.25 -12.66 -11.96
N ILE A 214 -13.56 -12.64 -12.23
CA ILE A 214 -14.58 -13.11 -11.29
C ILE A 214 -14.39 -14.62 -11.00
N GLY A 215 -14.20 -14.95 -9.72
CA GLY A 215 -14.05 -16.32 -9.23
C GLY A 215 -12.67 -16.95 -9.46
N SER A 216 -11.68 -16.21 -9.99
CA SER A 216 -10.37 -16.77 -10.28
C SER A 216 -9.59 -17.13 -9.02
N TRP A 217 -9.36 -18.42 -8.82
CA TRP A 217 -8.54 -18.92 -7.71
C TRP A 217 -7.09 -18.49 -7.83
N GLN A 218 -6.55 -18.49 -9.06
CA GLN A 218 -5.18 -18.07 -9.36
C GLN A 218 -4.94 -16.60 -8.98
N CYS A 219 -5.96 -15.74 -9.10
CA CYS A 219 -5.89 -14.39 -8.56
C CYS A 219 -5.70 -14.42 -7.05
N GLY A 220 -6.46 -15.24 -6.32
CA GLY A 220 -6.25 -15.46 -4.89
C GLY A 220 -4.82 -15.89 -4.56
N GLU A 221 -4.30 -16.91 -5.25
CA GLU A 221 -2.92 -17.40 -5.07
C GLU A 221 -1.86 -16.33 -5.36
N ARG A 222 -2.07 -15.48 -6.38
CA ARG A 222 -1.17 -14.34 -6.66
C ARG A 222 -1.12 -13.37 -5.47
N TYR A 223 -2.27 -13.06 -4.85
CA TYR A 223 -2.32 -12.23 -3.64
C TYR A 223 -1.60 -12.91 -2.47
N GLY A 224 -1.94 -14.17 -2.16
CA GLY A 224 -1.31 -14.91 -1.07
C GLY A 224 0.20 -14.98 -1.20
N LYS A 225 0.70 -15.27 -2.41
CA LYS A 225 2.13 -15.34 -2.71
C LYS A 225 2.82 -14.00 -2.52
N ASN A 226 2.26 -12.91 -3.05
CA ASN A 226 2.87 -11.59 -2.92
C ASN A 226 2.91 -11.15 -1.46
N ILE A 227 1.80 -11.30 -0.72
CA ILE A 227 1.75 -10.92 0.69
C ILE A 227 2.79 -11.71 1.51
N ILE A 228 2.86 -13.04 1.37
CA ILE A 228 3.86 -13.86 2.08
C ILE A 228 5.29 -13.40 1.75
N MET A 229 5.59 -13.21 0.48
CA MET A 229 6.95 -12.90 0.03
C MET A 229 7.39 -11.49 0.42
N ASP A 230 6.48 -10.52 0.37
CA ASP A 230 6.72 -9.14 0.82
C ASP A 230 6.94 -9.08 2.33
N LEU A 231 6.06 -9.72 3.11
CA LEU A 231 6.18 -9.77 4.57
C LEU A 231 7.47 -10.46 5.01
N ASN A 232 7.88 -11.53 4.32
CA ASN A 232 9.17 -12.18 4.54
C ASN A 232 10.38 -11.36 4.04
N SER A 233 10.14 -10.22 3.39
CA SER A 233 11.16 -9.32 2.87
C SER A 233 11.13 -7.95 3.55
N TRP A 234 10.81 -7.89 4.85
CA TRP A 234 10.82 -6.69 5.69
C TRP A 234 9.70 -5.69 5.43
N THR A 235 8.65 -6.09 4.71
CA THR A 235 7.48 -5.24 4.49
C THR A 235 6.61 -5.18 5.74
N GLU A 236 6.23 -3.99 6.17
CA GLU A 236 5.53 -3.75 7.43
C GLU A 236 4.02 -3.55 7.28
N ALA A 237 3.54 -3.29 6.05
CA ALA A 237 2.14 -3.12 5.73
C ALA A 237 1.85 -3.42 4.26
N TRP A 238 0.62 -3.83 3.97
CA TRP A 238 0.18 -4.23 2.62
C TRP A 238 -1.20 -3.64 2.32
N ILE A 239 -1.27 -2.80 1.29
CA ILE A 239 -2.47 -2.07 0.88
C ILE A 239 -2.89 -2.57 -0.51
N ASP A 240 -4.08 -3.15 -0.60
CA ASP A 240 -4.73 -3.48 -1.88
C ASP A 240 -5.19 -2.21 -2.61
N TRP A 241 -5.47 -2.31 -3.91
CA TRP A 241 -5.87 -1.16 -4.71
C TRP A 241 -7.33 -0.73 -4.53
N ASN A 242 -8.21 -1.12 -5.46
CA ASN A 242 -9.62 -0.79 -5.39
C ASN A 242 -10.33 -1.79 -4.47
N LEU A 243 -10.87 -1.31 -3.35
CA LEU A 243 -11.64 -2.15 -2.41
C LEU A 243 -12.85 -2.82 -3.07
N VAL A 244 -13.53 -2.08 -3.95
CA VAL A 244 -14.77 -2.49 -4.61
C VAL A 244 -14.82 -1.95 -6.04
N LEU A 245 -15.16 -2.80 -7.01
CA LEU A 245 -15.45 -2.41 -8.39
C LEU A 245 -16.77 -3.02 -8.87
N ASN A 246 -17.32 -2.48 -9.97
CA ASN A 246 -18.48 -3.08 -10.63
C ASN A 246 -18.09 -4.36 -11.39
N GLU A 247 -19.07 -5.09 -11.92
CA GLU A 247 -18.90 -6.35 -12.66
C GLU A 247 -18.05 -6.21 -13.94
N HIS A 248 -17.78 -4.98 -14.38
CA HIS A 248 -16.93 -4.66 -15.53
C HIS A 248 -15.52 -4.18 -15.12
N GLY A 249 -15.21 -4.12 -13.84
CA GLY A 249 -13.89 -3.69 -13.34
C GLY A 249 -13.68 -2.18 -13.30
N GLY A 250 -14.75 -1.39 -13.22
CA GLY A 250 -14.72 0.07 -13.17
C GLY A 250 -15.67 0.67 -12.11
N PRO A 251 -16.01 1.96 -12.23
CA PRO A 251 -15.68 2.88 -13.34
C PRO A 251 -14.20 3.29 -13.37
N ASN A 252 -13.67 3.50 -14.57
CA ASN A 252 -12.32 4.04 -14.81
C ASN A 252 -12.38 4.97 -16.04
N HIS A 253 -11.99 6.24 -15.91
CA HIS A 253 -12.17 7.24 -16.98
C HIS A 253 -11.23 7.04 -18.18
N ALA A 254 -10.15 6.27 -18.00
CA ALA A 254 -9.16 6.01 -19.03
C ALA A 254 -9.24 4.60 -19.63
N GLY A 255 -10.25 3.81 -19.26
CA GLY A 255 -10.45 2.46 -19.80
C GLY A 255 -9.58 1.36 -19.15
N ASN A 256 -8.85 1.68 -18.08
CA ASN A 256 -7.95 0.75 -17.38
C ASN A 256 -8.72 -0.13 -16.38
N MET A 257 -9.52 -1.07 -16.89
CA MET A 257 -10.35 -1.93 -16.03
C MET A 257 -9.48 -2.95 -15.26
N CYS A 258 -9.84 -3.19 -14.00
CA CYS A 258 -9.13 -4.12 -13.11
C CYS A 258 -10.10 -5.02 -12.34
N SER A 259 -9.56 -6.00 -11.62
CA SER A 259 -10.31 -6.77 -10.62
C SER A 259 -10.14 -6.13 -9.23
N ALA A 260 -11.15 -6.31 -8.38
CA ALA A 260 -11.12 -5.96 -6.96
C ALA A 260 -11.49 -7.19 -6.11
N PRO A 261 -11.09 -7.27 -4.83
CA PRO A 261 -11.52 -8.33 -3.94
C PRO A 261 -13.03 -8.42 -3.75
N VAL A 262 -13.74 -7.30 -3.88
CA VAL A 262 -15.20 -7.26 -3.89
C VAL A 262 -15.68 -6.68 -5.21
N MET A 263 -16.48 -7.46 -5.92
CA MET A 263 -17.12 -7.03 -7.16
C MET A 263 -18.62 -6.85 -6.93
N VAL A 264 -19.23 -5.84 -7.54
CA VAL A 264 -20.67 -5.57 -7.44
C VAL A 264 -21.35 -6.01 -8.72
N ASP A 265 -22.37 -6.87 -8.60
CA ASP A 265 -23.27 -7.20 -9.69
C ASP A 265 -24.52 -6.34 -9.52
N PHE A 266 -24.60 -5.25 -10.29
CA PHE A 266 -25.68 -4.27 -10.16
C PHE A 266 -27.02 -4.83 -10.65
N GLN A 267 -27.00 -5.70 -11.66
CA GLN A 267 -28.21 -6.32 -12.19
C GLN A 267 -28.87 -7.22 -11.14
N LYS A 268 -28.08 -8.04 -10.43
CA LYS A 268 -28.59 -8.95 -9.39
C LYS A 268 -28.57 -8.34 -7.99
N ARG A 269 -28.10 -7.09 -7.85
CA ARG A 269 -27.97 -6.36 -6.58
C ARG A 269 -27.23 -7.16 -5.49
N ARG A 270 -26.08 -7.74 -5.84
CA ARG A 270 -25.29 -8.57 -4.92
C ARG A 270 -23.81 -8.22 -4.93
N LEU A 271 -23.16 -8.46 -3.79
CA LEU A 271 -21.71 -8.44 -3.66
C LEU A 271 -21.15 -9.81 -4.02
N MET A 272 -20.04 -9.82 -4.75
CA MET A 272 -19.29 -11.01 -5.13
C MET A 272 -17.90 -10.91 -4.51
N PHE A 273 -17.70 -11.64 -3.41
CA PHE A 273 -16.39 -11.76 -2.76
C PHE A 273 -15.51 -12.69 -3.58
N GLN A 274 -14.42 -12.15 -4.10
CA GLN A 274 -13.47 -12.86 -4.96
C GLN A 274 -12.49 -13.68 -4.12
N PRO A 275 -11.82 -14.69 -4.70
CA PRO A 275 -10.75 -15.40 -4.01
C PRO A 275 -9.72 -14.48 -3.35
N SER A 276 -9.31 -13.37 -3.99
CA SER A 276 -8.39 -12.38 -3.38
C SER A 276 -8.90 -11.81 -2.05
N PHE A 277 -10.21 -11.62 -1.85
CA PHE A 277 -10.77 -11.19 -0.57
C PHE A 277 -10.50 -12.19 0.55
N TYR A 278 -10.67 -13.49 0.25
CA TYR A 278 -10.42 -14.54 1.23
C TYR A 278 -8.92 -14.69 1.51
N PHE A 279 -8.08 -14.63 0.48
CA PHE A 279 -6.64 -14.68 0.62
C PHE A 279 -6.10 -13.50 1.45
N ILE A 280 -6.51 -12.26 1.18
CA ILE A 280 -6.20 -11.09 2.05
C ILE A 280 -6.71 -11.34 3.48
N GLY A 281 -7.86 -11.98 3.62
CA GLY A 281 -8.45 -12.39 4.90
C GLY A 281 -7.57 -13.32 5.74
N HIS A 282 -6.77 -14.20 5.11
CA HIS A 282 -5.83 -15.09 5.80
C HIS A 282 -4.69 -14.35 6.50
N PHE A 283 -4.46 -13.08 6.16
CA PHE A 283 -3.48 -12.21 6.82
C PHE A 283 -4.20 -11.20 7.72
N SER A 284 -5.05 -10.34 7.13
CA SER A 284 -5.65 -9.18 7.80
C SER A 284 -6.52 -9.51 9.03
N ARG A 285 -7.10 -10.71 9.10
CA ARG A 285 -7.95 -11.13 10.23
C ARG A 285 -7.14 -11.65 11.42
N TYR A 286 -5.91 -12.09 11.19
CA TYR A 286 -5.14 -12.89 12.15
C TYR A 286 -3.78 -12.27 12.51
N ILE A 287 -3.21 -11.44 11.63
CA ILE A 287 -2.02 -10.63 11.89
C ILE A 287 -2.52 -9.23 12.26
N ARG A 288 -2.45 -8.90 13.56
CA ARG A 288 -2.99 -7.64 14.09
C ARG A 288 -1.94 -6.54 14.04
N HIS A 289 -2.41 -5.29 14.10
CA HIS A 289 -1.52 -4.15 14.18
C HIS A 289 -0.57 -4.27 15.39
N GLY A 290 0.73 -4.04 15.16
CA GLY A 290 1.77 -4.21 16.16
C GLY A 290 2.31 -5.64 16.26
N ALA A 291 1.85 -6.57 15.41
CA ALA A 291 2.44 -7.89 15.32
C ALA A 291 3.88 -7.82 14.80
N GLU A 292 4.74 -8.65 15.36
CA GLU A 292 6.15 -8.76 14.99
C GLU A 292 6.33 -10.01 14.10
N HIS A 293 7.05 -9.84 13.00
CA HIS A 293 7.44 -10.98 12.15
C HIS A 293 8.40 -11.89 12.91
N ILE A 294 8.19 -13.20 12.81
CA ILE A 294 9.10 -14.21 13.35
C ILE A 294 9.62 -15.09 12.23
N THR A 295 10.85 -15.60 12.38
CA THR A 295 11.46 -16.42 11.34
C THR A 295 10.62 -17.67 11.09
N CYS A 296 10.16 -17.83 9.84
CA CYS A 296 9.39 -18.98 9.37
C CYS A 296 10.17 -19.67 8.24
N LYS A 297 10.54 -20.93 8.42
CA LYS A 297 11.32 -21.70 7.44
C LYS A 297 10.55 -22.94 7.00
N SER A 298 10.01 -22.93 5.78
CA SER A 298 9.44 -24.13 5.19
C SER A 298 10.54 -25.10 4.74
N GLY A 299 10.56 -26.30 5.32
CA GLY A 299 11.36 -27.44 4.83
C GLY A 299 10.72 -28.15 3.62
N CYS A 300 9.45 -27.85 3.33
CA CYS A 300 8.68 -28.51 2.27
C CYS A 300 8.75 -27.70 0.97
N LYS A 301 9.24 -28.34 -0.11
CA LYS A 301 9.15 -27.76 -1.45
C LYS A 301 7.67 -27.58 -1.82
N GLY A 302 7.29 -26.40 -2.27
CA GLY A 302 5.92 -26.08 -2.70
C GLY A 302 5.04 -25.40 -1.64
N LEU A 303 5.53 -25.22 -0.40
CA LEU A 303 4.84 -24.41 0.61
C LEU A 303 5.51 -23.06 0.78
N ALA A 304 4.72 -21.99 0.62
CA ALA A 304 5.08 -20.65 1.05
C ALA A 304 4.48 -20.39 2.44
N ALA A 305 5.26 -19.81 3.36
CA ALA A 305 4.77 -19.54 4.70
C ALA A 305 5.33 -18.24 5.29
N THR A 306 4.56 -17.63 6.19
CA THR A 306 4.99 -16.50 7.01
C THR A 306 4.36 -16.60 8.40
N ALA A 307 5.03 -16.07 9.41
CA ALA A 307 4.59 -16.18 10.79
C ALA A 307 4.78 -14.86 11.54
N PHE A 308 3.82 -14.56 12.41
CA PHE A 308 3.78 -13.33 13.19
C PHE A 308 3.33 -13.62 14.62
N VAL A 309 3.94 -12.93 15.58
CA VAL A 309 3.46 -12.89 16.97
C VAL A 309 2.68 -11.59 17.18
N ASN A 310 1.42 -11.70 17.57
CA ASN A 310 0.57 -10.57 17.91
C ASN A 310 0.96 -9.99 19.28
N VAL A 311 0.49 -8.77 19.56
CA VAL A 311 0.71 -8.08 20.84
C VAL A 311 0.18 -8.89 22.03
N ASP A 312 -0.91 -9.64 21.83
CA ASP A 312 -1.50 -10.55 22.83
C ASP A 312 -0.75 -11.88 22.98
N ASN A 313 0.39 -12.04 22.30
CA ASN A 313 1.22 -13.24 22.21
C ASN A 313 0.59 -14.44 21.49
N SER A 314 -0.57 -14.29 20.85
CA SER A 314 -1.03 -15.28 19.88
C SER A 314 -0.09 -15.30 18.67
N VAL A 315 0.13 -16.47 18.08
CA VAL A 315 0.95 -16.61 16.86
C VAL A 315 0.04 -16.99 15.70
N ALA A 316 0.16 -16.25 14.61
CA ALA A 316 -0.49 -16.56 13.34
C ALA A 316 0.56 -17.06 12.35
N VAL A 317 0.36 -18.27 11.82
CA VAL A 317 1.18 -18.86 10.77
C VAL A 317 0.32 -19.03 9.53
N VAL A 318 0.65 -18.32 8.46
CA VAL A 318 -0.03 -18.46 7.17
C VAL A 318 0.79 -19.40 6.30
N VAL A 319 0.15 -20.45 5.78
CA VAL A 319 0.76 -21.45 4.90
C VAL A 319 -0.05 -21.53 3.60
N MET A 320 0.61 -21.43 2.46
CA MET A 320 0.01 -21.51 1.15
C MET A 320 0.66 -22.64 0.34
N ASN A 321 -0.17 -23.49 -0.26
CA ASN A 321 0.21 -24.51 -1.22
C ASN A 321 -0.33 -24.09 -2.60
N ASP A 322 0.54 -23.54 -3.46
CA ASP A 322 0.21 -23.20 -4.86
C ASP A 322 0.54 -24.35 -5.84
N SER A 323 0.82 -25.55 -5.30
CA SER A 323 1.11 -26.74 -6.09
C SER A 323 -0.13 -27.58 -6.39
N ARG A 324 0.03 -28.55 -7.30
CA ARG A 324 -1.03 -29.48 -7.73
C ARG A 324 -1.19 -30.69 -6.82
N GLU A 325 -0.31 -30.87 -5.85
CA GLU A 325 -0.31 -32.02 -4.95
C GLU A 325 -0.70 -31.59 -3.55
N ASP A 326 -1.34 -32.51 -2.82
CA ASP A 326 -1.52 -32.37 -1.39
C ASP A 326 -0.16 -32.53 -0.69
N ILE A 327 0.12 -31.67 0.30
CA ILE A 327 1.38 -31.71 1.05
C ILE A 327 1.06 -31.89 2.54
N ASP A 328 1.49 -33.02 3.09
CA ASP A 328 1.52 -33.23 4.54
C ASP A 328 2.79 -32.60 5.11
N PHE A 329 2.65 -31.86 6.21
CA PHE A 329 3.76 -31.22 6.89
C PHE A 329 3.54 -31.20 8.41
N TRP A 330 4.61 -30.93 9.13
CA TRP A 330 4.55 -30.65 10.56
C TRP A 330 4.78 -29.16 10.74
N LEU A 331 3.85 -28.47 11.39
CA LEU A 331 4.11 -27.14 11.94
C LEU A 331 4.85 -27.32 13.26
N VAL A 332 6.06 -26.77 13.38
CA VAL A 332 6.82 -26.78 14.63
C VAL A 332 7.03 -25.35 15.12
N ALA A 333 6.47 -25.02 16.28
CA ALA A 333 6.61 -23.71 16.92
C ALA A 333 7.07 -23.91 18.37
N GLY A 334 8.38 -23.71 18.61
CA GLY A 334 8.98 -23.96 19.92
C GLY A 334 8.90 -25.44 20.31
N GLN A 335 8.12 -25.77 21.35
CA GLN A 335 7.90 -27.16 21.80
C GLN A 335 6.60 -27.76 21.27
N VAL A 336 5.78 -27.00 20.54
CA VAL A 336 4.53 -27.47 19.97
C VAL A 336 4.78 -27.97 18.55
N ALA A 337 4.22 -29.13 18.22
CA ALA A 337 4.20 -29.68 16.88
C ALA A 337 2.79 -30.13 16.52
N ALA A 338 2.33 -29.79 15.32
CA ALA A 338 1.03 -30.23 14.80
C ALA A 338 1.21 -30.78 13.39
N GLN A 339 0.68 -31.97 13.13
CA GLN A 339 0.59 -32.50 11.78
C GLN A 339 -0.55 -31.82 11.03
N VAL A 340 -0.25 -31.26 9.87
CA VAL A 340 -1.21 -30.52 9.05
C VAL A 340 -1.11 -31.02 7.62
N LYS A 341 -2.25 -31.08 6.95
CA LYS A 341 -2.34 -31.30 5.51
C LYS A 341 -2.65 -29.98 4.82
N ALA A 342 -1.84 -29.58 3.86
CA ALA A 342 -2.15 -28.50 2.92
C ALA A 342 -2.65 -29.11 1.61
N PRO A 343 -3.97 -29.10 1.34
CA PRO A 343 -4.49 -29.56 0.05
C PRO A 343 -3.86 -28.80 -1.12
N SER A 344 -3.88 -29.40 -2.32
CA SER A 344 -3.50 -28.69 -3.56
C SER A 344 -4.26 -27.37 -3.70
N HIS A 345 -3.59 -26.34 -4.20
CA HIS A 345 -4.18 -25.01 -4.41
C HIS A 345 -4.92 -24.46 -3.17
N SER A 346 -4.26 -24.41 -2.01
CA SER A 346 -4.89 -23.99 -0.75
C SER A 346 -4.09 -22.94 0.02
N ILE A 347 -4.78 -22.28 0.94
CA ILE A 347 -4.19 -21.40 1.94
C ILE A 347 -4.84 -21.67 3.30
N ALA A 348 -4.03 -21.72 4.35
CA ALA A 348 -4.47 -21.94 5.71
C ALA A 348 -3.81 -20.93 6.65
N THR A 349 -4.52 -20.55 7.70
CA THR A 349 -3.94 -19.78 8.81
C THR A 349 -4.07 -20.61 10.08
N LEU A 350 -2.94 -20.99 10.64
CA LEU A 350 -2.82 -21.78 11.87
C LEU A 350 -2.60 -20.79 13.03
N LEU A 351 -3.42 -20.91 14.07
CA LEU A 351 -3.36 -20.05 15.25
C LEU A 351 -2.85 -20.85 16.44
N LEU A 352 -1.82 -20.34 17.09
CA LEU A 352 -1.31 -20.88 18.36
C LEU A 352 -1.64 -19.86 19.45
N LEU A 353 -2.23 -20.32 20.56
CA LEU A 353 -2.57 -19.44 21.66
C LEU A 353 -1.32 -19.12 22.48
N ALA A 354 -1.35 -17.98 23.17
CA ALA A 354 -0.27 -17.59 24.08
C ALA A 354 0.03 -18.65 25.16
N SER A 355 -0.96 -19.47 25.55
CA SER A 355 -0.79 -20.59 26.48
C SER A 355 0.07 -21.72 25.93
N ASP A 356 0.05 -21.91 24.60
CA ASP A 356 0.71 -23.01 23.92
C ASP A 356 2.16 -22.66 23.57
N VAL A 357 2.45 -21.36 23.61
CA VAL A 357 3.74 -20.77 23.28
C VAL A 357 4.42 -20.34 24.58
N HIS A 358 5.40 -21.12 25.07
CA HIS A 358 6.29 -20.64 26.13
C HIS A 358 6.91 -19.29 25.72
N GLN A 359 7.11 -18.37 26.67
CA GLN A 359 7.68 -17.02 26.48
C GLN A 359 8.97 -16.98 25.61
N GLY A 360 9.61 -18.13 25.42
CA GLY A 360 10.73 -18.37 24.54
C GLY A 360 10.53 -17.99 23.06
N LEU A 361 9.34 -18.01 22.44
CA LEU A 361 9.25 -17.75 20.99
C LEU A 361 9.65 -16.32 20.58
N ARG A 362 9.46 -15.31 21.44
CA ARG A 362 9.99 -13.96 21.19
C ARG A 362 11.53 -13.92 21.25
N THR A 363 12.15 -14.84 22.00
CA THR A 363 13.60 -14.85 22.27
C THR A 363 14.39 -15.90 21.49
N SER A 364 13.78 -17.03 21.13
CA SER A 364 14.37 -18.17 20.41
C SER A 364 13.90 -18.27 18.96
N GLY A 365 12.79 -17.60 18.62
CA GLY A 365 12.58 -16.96 17.31
C GLY A 365 12.38 -17.81 16.07
N HIS A 366 11.94 -19.07 16.14
CA HIS A 366 11.79 -19.91 14.94
C HIS A 366 10.48 -20.72 14.90
N VAL A 367 9.79 -20.64 13.76
CA VAL A 367 8.76 -21.57 13.30
C VAL A 367 9.33 -22.33 12.10
N VAL A 368 9.21 -23.66 12.11
CA VAL A 368 9.68 -24.56 11.03
C VAL A 368 8.51 -25.31 10.43
#